data_AF-A0A7R9MPZ7-F1
#
_entry.id   AF-A0A7R9MPZ7-F1
#
_cell.length_a   1.000
_cell.length_b   1.000
_cell.length_c   1.000
_cell.angle_alpha   90.00
_cell.angle_beta   90.00
_cell.angle_gamma   90.00
#
_symmetry.space_group_name_H-M   'P 1'
#
loop_
_entity.id
_entity.type
_entity.pdbx_description
1 polymer ?
#
loop_
_entity_poly.entity_id
_entity_poly.type
_entity_poly.pdbx_seq_one_letter_code
_entity_poly.pdbx_strand_id
1 'polypeptide(L)'
;SSESLRKSANWFLDFIRIKDDQILLTKGRDAYQYLVFQRYIIYFLALLSFVCIVIVLPVNIHGSNVDSIGTPFSKTTIGNLSLEKSHLFWIHAVLAAIIMPMGVFAMNHFSKVIKSDEEHITRRTLLIRRIPKFKNTKEILVNYFQQSFPDCPITGIQVIYDFNELQALELEYQNVVNAKDYCQRHNSSAPKNMTIKPYCMGQLGCCCCCCCQTVDGYEYYSERQEQINGDIKKELVNSFASPTGSVFITFQTEKQCME
;
A
#
# COMPACT_ATOMS: atom_id res chain seq x y z
N SER A 1 18.87 -16.74 -26.77
CA SER A 1 19.67 -16.17 -25.65
C SER A 1 20.09 -14.71 -25.92
N SER A 2 20.62 -14.38 -27.11
CA SER A 2 20.99 -13.00 -27.48
C SER A 2 19.79 -12.05 -27.65
N GLU A 3 18.66 -12.51 -28.20
CA GLU A 3 17.45 -11.69 -28.38
C GLU A 3 16.74 -11.33 -27.06
N SER A 4 16.70 -12.25 -26.10
CA SER A 4 16.15 -11.99 -24.76
C SER A 4 17.01 -11.00 -23.98
N LEU A 5 18.35 -11.07 -24.12
CA LEU A 5 19.26 -10.09 -23.55
C LEU A 5 19.12 -8.72 -24.22
N ARG A 6 18.92 -8.66 -25.55
CA ARG A 6 18.71 -7.40 -26.27
C ARG A 6 17.38 -6.75 -25.90
N LYS A 7 16.32 -7.54 -25.73
CA LYS A 7 15.00 -7.07 -25.28
C LYS A 7 15.03 -6.63 -23.81
N SER A 8 15.77 -7.34 -22.96
CA SER A 8 16.00 -6.98 -21.55
C SER A 8 16.84 -5.71 -21.39
N ALA A 9 17.92 -5.58 -22.16
CA ALA A 9 18.77 -4.39 -22.16
C ALA A 9 18.02 -3.15 -22.69
N ASN A 10 17.18 -3.31 -23.71
CA ASN A 10 16.34 -2.23 -24.20
C ASN A 10 15.31 -1.80 -23.16
N TRP A 11 14.62 -2.74 -22.49
CA TRP A 11 13.69 -2.41 -21.42
C TRP A 11 14.37 -1.68 -20.25
N PHE A 12 15.58 -2.09 -19.88
CA PHE A 12 16.35 -1.44 -18.81
C PHE A 12 16.83 -0.03 -19.19
N LEU A 13 17.32 0.13 -20.42
CA LEU A 13 17.70 1.46 -20.94
C LEU A 13 16.48 2.36 -21.09
N ASP A 14 15.35 1.82 -21.52
CA ASP A 14 14.08 2.53 -21.58
C ASP A 14 13.67 2.98 -20.18
N PHE A 15 13.79 2.12 -19.15
CA PHE A 15 13.53 2.47 -17.76
C PHE A 15 14.44 3.62 -17.25
N ILE A 16 15.74 3.61 -17.59
CA ILE A 16 16.67 4.68 -17.25
C ILE A 16 16.32 5.99 -17.99
N ARG A 17 15.74 5.89 -19.19
CA ARG A 17 15.47 7.04 -20.07
C ARG A 17 14.11 7.70 -19.80
N ILE A 18 13.24 7.09 -19.00
CA ILE A 18 11.96 7.70 -18.60
C ILE A 18 12.25 8.98 -17.80
N LYS A 19 11.63 10.08 -18.23
CA LYS A 19 11.75 11.37 -17.54
C LYS A 19 10.83 11.43 -16.33
N ASP A 20 11.31 12.10 -15.29
CA ASP A 20 10.59 12.35 -14.05
C ASP A 20 9.21 13.01 -14.30
N ASP A 21 9.14 13.94 -15.27
CA ASP A 21 7.88 14.59 -15.66
C ASP A 21 6.84 13.61 -16.23
N GLN A 22 7.28 12.63 -17.00
CA GLN A 22 6.38 11.61 -17.57
C GLN A 22 5.84 10.69 -16.48
N ILE A 23 6.65 10.37 -15.48
CA ILE A 23 6.24 9.58 -14.33
C ILE A 23 5.20 10.35 -13.52
N LEU A 24 5.47 11.62 -13.22
CA LEU A 24 4.56 12.47 -12.48
C LEU A 24 3.20 12.60 -13.18
N LEU A 25 3.20 12.80 -14.50
CA LEU A 25 1.99 12.94 -15.30
C LEU A 25 1.22 11.62 -15.47
N THR A 26 1.90 10.49 -15.60
CA THR A 26 1.27 9.20 -15.93
C THR A 26 0.90 8.37 -14.71
N LYS A 27 1.70 8.44 -13.64
CA LYS A 27 1.60 7.59 -12.45
C LYS A 27 1.25 8.37 -11.18
N GLY A 28 1.29 9.70 -11.24
CA GLY A 28 0.95 10.57 -10.12
C GLY A 28 2.13 10.84 -9.18
N ARG A 29 1.87 11.71 -8.21
CA ARG A 29 2.87 12.27 -7.29
C ARG A 29 3.48 11.23 -6.35
N ASP A 30 2.66 10.32 -5.81
CA ASP A 30 3.13 9.32 -4.85
C ASP A 30 4.13 8.35 -5.47
N ALA A 31 3.86 7.89 -6.70
CA ALA A 31 4.78 7.04 -7.45
C ALA A 31 6.08 7.77 -7.78
N TYR A 32 6.00 9.05 -8.14
CA TYR A 32 7.16 9.89 -8.38
C TYR A 32 8.03 10.02 -7.11
N GLN A 33 7.43 10.40 -5.97
CA GLN A 33 8.14 10.56 -4.70
C GLN A 33 8.82 9.26 -4.26
N TYR A 34 8.14 8.11 -4.41
CA TYR A 34 8.72 6.80 -4.12
C TYR A 34 9.94 6.49 -5.00
N LEU A 35 9.87 6.76 -6.31
CA LEU A 35 10.98 6.49 -7.23
C LEU A 35 12.17 7.43 -6.99
N VAL A 36 11.90 8.69 -6.67
CA VAL A 36 12.93 9.65 -6.25
C VAL A 36 13.64 9.15 -4.99
N PHE A 37 12.89 8.70 -3.98
CA PHE A 37 13.47 8.09 -2.78
C PHE A 37 14.36 6.90 -3.10
N GLN A 38 13.87 5.97 -3.91
CA GLN A 38 14.62 4.79 -4.31
C GLN A 38 15.93 5.16 -5.02
N ARG A 39 15.89 6.19 -5.89
CA ARG A 39 17.08 6.71 -6.58
C ARG A 39 18.12 7.22 -5.58
N TYR A 40 17.72 7.97 -4.56
CA TYR A 40 18.62 8.44 -3.51
C TYR A 40 19.25 7.29 -2.71
N ILE A 41 18.48 6.25 -2.37
CA ILE A 41 19.01 5.05 -1.70
C ILE A 41 20.06 4.37 -2.60
N ILE A 42 19.78 4.20 -3.88
CA ILE A 42 20.70 3.56 -4.82
C ILE A 42 22.00 4.36 -4.91
N TYR A 43 21.94 5.69 -5.02
CA TYR A 43 23.13 6.54 -5.04
C TYR A 43 23.94 6.44 -3.73
N PHE A 44 23.27 6.45 -2.59
CA PHE A 44 23.92 6.31 -1.29
C PHE A 44 24.60 4.94 -1.13
N LEU A 45 23.91 3.86 -1.47
CA LEU A 45 24.47 2.50 -1.43
C LEU A 45 25.60 2.31 -2.42
N ALA A 46 25.52 2.90 -3.62
CA ALA A 46 26.58 2.86 -4.61
C ALA A 46 27.84 3.59 -4.10
N LEU A 47 27.69 4.76 -3.49
CA LEU A 47 28.79 5.49 -2.86
C LEU A 47 29.43 4.68 -1.72
N LEU A 48 28.61 4.12 -0.83
CA LEU A 48 29.09 3.28 0.27
C LEU A 48 29.81 2.03 -0.25
N SER A 49 29.26 1.37 -1.27
CA SER A 49 29.87 0.20 -1.91
C SER A 49 31.21 0.57 -2.55
N PHE A 50 31.31 1.72 -3.22
CA PHE A 50 32.57 2.21 -3.78
C PHE A 50 33.62 2.41 -2.70
N VAL A 51 33.27 3.05 -1.58
CA VAL A 51 34.17 3.22 -0.43
C VAL A 51 34.61 1.86 0.15
N CYS A 52 33.68 0.91 0.26
CA CYS A 52 34.01 -0.44 0.72
C CYS A 52 34.98 -1.17 -0.22
N ILE A 53 34.78 -1.06 -1.54
CA ILE A 53 35.63 -1.72 -2.54
C ILE A 53 37.01 -1.06 -2.65
N VAL A 54 37.09 0.27 -2.56
CA VAL A 54 38.34 1.02 -2.79
C VAL A 54 39.20 1.13 -1.52
N ILE A 55 38.59 1.20 -0.34
CA ILE A 55 39.31 1.46 0.92
C ILE A 55 39.26 0.25 1.84
N VAL A 56 38.06 -0.20 2.21
CA VAL A 56 37.88 -1.26 3.23
C VAL A 56 38.44 -2.60 2.73
N LEU A 57 38.16 -2.96 1.48
CA LEU A 57 38.55 -4.24 0.93
C LEU A 57 40.08 -4.39 0.78
N PRO A 58 40.83 -3.42 0.20
CA PRO A 58 42.28 -3.51 0.15
C PRO A 58 42.92 -3.52 1.54
N VAL A 59 42.40 -2.74 2.49
CA VAL A 59 42.87 -2.73 3.88
C VAL A 59 42.69 -4.10 4.53
N ASN A 60 41.52 -4.73 4.34
CA ASN A 60 41.25 -6.07 4.88
C ASN A 60 42.14 -7.15 4.25
N ILE A 61 42.35 -7.11 2.93
CA ILE A 61 43.19 -8.09 2.22
C ILE A 61 44.67 -7.95 2.61
N HIS A 62 45.13 -6.74 2.94
CA HIS A 62 46.50 -6.48 3.38
C HIS A 62 46.80 -7.03 4.79
N GLY A 63 45.77 -7.47 5.51
CA GLY A 63 45.91 -8.20 6.77
C GLY A 63 46.57 -9.57 6.58
N SER A 64 47.27 -10.03 7.62
CA SER A 64 48.02 -11.29 7.60
C SER A 64 47.64 -12.26 8.72
N ASN A 65 46.49 -12.07 9.39
CA ASN A 65 46.07 -12.95 10.49
C ASN A 65 45.50 -14.28 10.04
N VAL A 66 44.85 -14.32 8.88
CA VAL A 66 44.18 -15.53 8.40
C VAL A 66 45.16 -16.27 7.50
N ASP A 67 45.56 -17.47 7.92
CA ASP A 67 46.44 -18.35 7.15
C ASP A 67 45.85 -18.69 5.77
N SER A 68 46.72 -19.08 4.84
CA SER A 68 46.39 -19.41 3.45
C SER A 68 45.34 -20.52 3.28
N ILE A 69 45.03 -21.27 4.34
CA ILE A 69 44.05 -22.38 4.41
C ILE A 69 42.63 -21.88 4.76
N GLY A 70 42.47 -20.63 5.20
CA GLY A 70 41.16 -20.05 5.54
C GLY A 70 40.25 -19.80 4.32
N THR A 71 38.93 -19.65 4.56
CA THR A 71 37.97 -19.32 3.49
C THR A 71 38.29 -17.96 2.86
N PRO A 72 38.15 -17.81 1.52
CA PRO A 72 38.43 -16.54 0.83
C PRO A 72 37.68 -15.34 1.42
N PHE A 73 36.50 -15.58 1.98
CA PHE A 73 35.68 -14.58 2.65
C PHE A 73 36.37 -13.98 3.89
N SER A 74 37.01 -14.80 4.72
CA SER A 74 37.67 -14.33 5.95
C SER A 74 38.76 -13.28 5.68
N LYS A 75 39.44 -13.38 4.53
CA LYS A 75 40.45 -12.39 4.09
C LYS A 75 39.87 -11.02 3.75
N THR A 76 38.57 -10.91 3.51
CA THR A 76 37.89 -9.66 3.15
C THR A 76 37.26 -8.94 4.33
N THR A 77 37.44 -9.46 5.55
CA THR A 77 36.82 -8.92 6.78
C THR A 77 37.86 -8.35 7.75
N ILE A 78 37.40 -7.60 8.74
CA ILE A 78 38.25 -7.01 9.79
C ILE A 78 39.03 -8.08 10.59
N GLY A 79 38.56 -9.33 10.61
CA GLY A 79 39.24 -10.45 11.26
C GLY A 79 40.62 -10.79 10.66
N ASN A 80 40.91 -10.37 9.43
CA ASN A 80 42.22 -10.59 8.80
C ASN A 80 43.32 -9.61 9.28
N LEU A 81 42.96 -8.54 10.00
CA LEU A 81 43.90 -7.51 10.44
C LEU A 81 44.66 -7.91 11.70
N SER A 82 46.01 -7.95 11.63
CA SER A 82 46.84 -8.26 12.79
C SER A 82 46.80 -7.19 13.87
N LEU A 83 46.69 -7.63 15.13
CA LEU A 83 46.68 -6.74 16.31
C LEU A 83 47.99 -5.94 16.44
N GLU A 84 49.07 -6.42 15.83
CA GLU A 84 50.35 -5.72 15.74
C GLU A 84 50.27 -4.43 14.88
N LYS A 85 49.36 -4.38 13.88
CA LYS A 85 49.17 -3.22 13.00
C LYS A 85 47.97 -2.37 13.44
N SER A 86 48.09 -1.74 14.61
CA SER A 86 47.05 -0.89 15.22
C SER A 86 46.47 0.18 14.27
N HIS A 87 47.29 0.75 13.38
CA HIS A 87 46.88 1.79 12.44
C HIS A 87 45.77 1.36 11.45
N LEU A 88 45.67 0.08 11.08
CA LEU A 88 44.66 -0.38 10.12
C LEU A 88 43.26 -0.40 10.75
N PHE A 89 43.13 -0.72 12.03
CA PHE A 89 41.86 -0.64 12.77
C PHE A 89 41.37 0.81 12.87
N TRP A 90 42.28 1.76 13.02
CA TRP A 90 41.95 3.18 13.06
C TRP A 90 41.35 3.68 11.74
N ILE A 91 41.72 3.10 10.59
CA ILE A 91 41.09 3.44 9.30
C ILE A 91 39.60 3.09 9.35
N HIS A 92 39.21 1.92 9.88
CA HIS A 92 37.80 1.56 10.02
C HIS A 92 37.06 2.48 11.00
N ALA A 93 37.69 2.83 12.12
CA ALA A 93 37.09 3.72 13.12
C ALA A 93 36.86 5.13 12.57
N VAL A 94 37.86 5.73 11.90
CA VAL A 94 37.74 7.04 11.26
C VAL A 94 36.72 7.00 10.13
N LEU A 95 36.74 5.95 9.31
CA LEU A 95 35.80 5.80 8.21
C LEU A 95 34.35 5.67 8.71
N ALA A 96 34.11 4.89 9.76
CA ALA A 96 32.79 4.78 10.39
C ALA A 96 32.34 6.13 10.97
N ALA A 97 33.25 6.87 11.60
CA ALA A 97 32.99 8.21 12.13
C ALA A 97 32.66 9.25 11.04
N ILE A 98 33.07 9.03 9.78
CA ILE A 98 32.72 9.88 8.63
C ILE A 98 31.41 9.42 7.96
N ILE A 99 31.26 8.11 7.75
CA ILE A 99 30.09 7.53 7.07
C ILE A 99 28.81 7.76 7.90
N MET A 100 28.89 7.69 9.23
CA MET A 100 27.70 7.88 10.08
C MET A 100 27.10 9.31 9.93
N PRO A 101 27.86 10.41 10.12
CA PRO A 101 27.36 11.76 9.84
C PRO A 101 26.92 11.95 8.39
N MET A 102 27.65 11.39 7.42
CA MET A 102 27.28 11.46 6.00
C MET A 102 25.92 10.80 5.73
N GLY A 103 25.66 9.64 6.33
CA GLY A 103 24.37 8.95 6.23
C GLY A 103 23.23 9.74 6.88
N VAL A 104 23.47 10.32 8.06
CA VAL A 104 22.50 11.20 8.73
C VAL A 104 22.21 12.44 7.89
N PHE A 105 23.24 13.08 7.32
CA PHE A 105 23.09 14.21 6.42
C PHE A 105 22.28 13.84 5.17
N ALA A 106 22.61 12.73 4.52
CA ALA A 106 21.90 12.24 3.34
C ALA A 106 20.42 11.97 3.63
N MET A 107 20.11 11.31 4.76
CA MET A 107 18.71 11.06 5.15
C MET A 107 17.97 12.33 5.54
N ASN A 108 18.61 13.27 6.22
CA ASN A 108 18.01 14.55 6.57
C ASN A 108 17.73 15.39 5.31
N HIS A 109 18.67 15.44 4.38
CA HIS A 109 18.47 16.10 3.09
C HIS A 109 17.28 15.47 2.36
N PHE A 110 17.25 14.15 2.26
CA PHE A 110 16.17 13.40 1.64
C PHE A 110 14.79 13.68 2.28
N SER A 111 14.71 13.65 3.62
CA SER A 111 13.45 13.92 4.33
C SER A 111 12.94 15.34 4.09
N LYS A 112 13.83 16.33 3.98
CA LYS A 112 13.45 17.71 3.67
C LYS A 112 12.88 17.87 2.27
N VAL A 113 13.47 17.22 1.27
CA VAL A 113 12.97 17.24 -0.11
C VAL A 113 11.55 16.68 -0.19
N ILE A 114 11.28 15.54 0.47
CA ILE A 114 9.93 14.96 0.48
C ILE A 114 8.92 15.86 1.21
N LYS A 115 9.26 16.37 2.40
CA LYS A 115 8.33 17.21 3.18
C LYS A 115 7.94 18.49 2.44
N SER A 116 8.91 19.12 1.76
CA SER A 116 8.64 20.31 0.94
C SER A 116 7.60 20.05 -0.14
N ASP A 117 7.56 18.84 -0.70
CA ASP A 117 6.60 18.48 -1.74
C ASP A 117 5.21 18.11 -1.17
N GLU A 118 5.13 17.59 0.06
CA GLU A 118 3.86 17.28 0.75
C GLU A 118 3.11 18.54 1.19
N GLU A 119 3.83 19.61 1.59
CA GLU A 119 3.22 20.90 1.98
C GLU A 119 2.39 21.54 0.85
N HIS A 120 2.61 21.12 -0.41
CA HIS A 120 1.83 21.58 -1.57
C HIS A 120 0.53 20.78 -1.81
N ILE A 121 0.13 19.88 -0.91
CA ILE A 121 -1.14 19.15 -1.01
C ILE A 121 -2.24 19.97 -0.34
N THR A 122 -2.89 20.81 -1.14
CA THR A 122 -3.97 21.68 -0.68
C THR A 122 -5.21 20.86 -0.32
N ARG A 123 -5.58 20.77 0.97
CA ARG A 123 -6.79 20.07 1.41
C ARG A 123 -7.81 21.08 1.90
N ARG A 124 -8.91 21.22 1.16
CA ARG A 124 -10.07 22.05 1.55
C ARG A 124 -11.07 21.30 2.44
N THR A 125 -10.80 20.02 2.73
CA THR A 125 -11.74 19.14 3.45
C THR A 125 -11.07 18.57 4.70
N LEU A 126 -11.69 18.80 5.86
CA LEU A 126 -11.28 18.24 7.14
C LEU A 126 -12.14 17.04 7.53
N LEU A 127 -11.50 16.03 8.12
CA LEU A 127 -12.16 14.93 8.80
C LEU A 127 -12.21 15.22 10.30
N ILE A 128 -13.41 15.43 10.83
CA ILE A 128 -13.62 15.58 12.27
C ILE A 128 -14.16 14.26 12.82
N ARG A 129 -13.52 13.75 13.87
CA ARG A 129 -13.88 12.50 14.55
C ARG A 129 -14.38 12.76 15.96
N ARG A 130 -15.05 11.77 16.55
CA ARG A 130 -15.55 11.77 17.94
C ARG A 130 -16.63 12.83 18.20
N ILE A 131 -17.52 13.03 17.23
CA ILE A 131 -18.71 13.85 17.41
C ILE A 131 -19.73 13.04 18.23
N PRO A 132 -20.28 13.60 19.33
CA PRO A 132 -21.33 12.94 20.09
C PRO A 132 -22.53 12.61 19.20
N LYS A 133 -23.08 11.39 19.30
CA LYS A 133 -24.15 10.90 18.42
C LYS A 133 -25.37 11.84 18.34
N PHE A 134 -25.73 12.47 19.45
CA PHE A 134 -26.87 13.41 19.52
C PHE A 134 -26.63 14.74 18.80
N LYS A 135 -25.38 15.08 18.47
CA LYS A 135 -25.03 16.27 17.66
C LYS A 135 -24.68 15.92 16.22
N ASN A 136 -24.69 14.64 15.85
CA ASN A 136 -24.17 14.16 14.57
C ASN A 136 -25.24 14.18 13.47
N THR A 137 -26.03 15.25 13.43
CA THR A 137 -27.03 15.52 12.38
C THR A 137 -26.53 16.70 11.57
N LYS A 138 -26.69 16.63 10.24
CA LYS A 138 -26.21 17.66 9.31
C LYS A 138 -26.65 19.07 9.73
N GLU A 139 -27.91 19.24 10.11
CA GLU A 139 -28.49 20.54 10.52
C GLU A 139 -27.83 21.12 11.77
N ILE A 140 -27.62 20.31 12.81
CA ILE A 140 -26.98 20.73 14.06
C ILE A 140 -25.53 21.13 13.78
N LEU A 141 -24.83 20.37 12.94
CA LEU A 141 -23.46 20.68 12.56
C LEU A 141 -23.38 21.98 11.77
N VAL A 142 -24.24 22.18 10.76
CA VAL A 142 -24.29 23.43 9.99
C VAL A 142 -24.47 24.62 10.93
N ASN A 143 -25.47 24.57 11.81
CA ASN A 143 -25.73 25.66 12.75
C ASN A 143 -24.55 25.91 13.70
N TYR A 144 -23.95 24.85 14.24
CA TYR A 144 -22.78 24.95 15.13
C TYR A 144 -21.59 25.65 14.45
N PHE A 145 -21.26 25.24 13.22
CA PHE A 145 -20.13 25.83 12.51
C PHE A 145 -20.41 27.26 12.05
N GLN A 146 -21.62 27.57 11.60
CA GLN A 146 -22.01 28.94 11.26
C GLN A 146 -21.94 29.89 12.46
N GLN A 147 -22.31 29.41 13.66
CA GLN A 147 -22.24 30.21 14.88
C GLN A 147 -20.82 30.35 15.43
N SER A 148 -20.03 29.27 15.37
CA SER A 148 -18.68 29.24 15.95
C SER A 148 -17.62 29.86 15.05
N PHE A 149 -17.79 29.76 13.71
CA PHE A 149 -16.83 30.20 12.70
C PHE A 149 -17.54 30.96 11.56
N PRO A 150 -18.08 32.16 11.83
CA PRO A 150 -18.82 32.94 10.83
C PRO A 150 -17.96 33.37 9.64
N ASP A 151 -16.66 33.53 9.83
CA ASP A 151 -15.71 33.97 8.79
C ASP A 151 -15.23 32.82 7.88
N CYS A 152 -15.61 31.57 8.19
CA CYS A 152 -15.22 30.36 7.46
C CYS A 152 -16.44 29.71 6.77
N PRO A 153 -16.86 30.19 5.58
CA PRO A 153 -17.95 29.59 4.82
C PRO A 153 -17.66 28.13 4.43
N ILE A 154 -18.55 27.24 4.87
CA ILE A 154 -18.52 25.81 4.56
C ILE A 154 -19.26 25.57 3.24
N THR A 155 -18.58 24.92 2.29
CA THR A 155 -19.14 24.49 1.00
C THR A 155 -19.96 23.21 1.13
N GLY A 156 -19.58 22.30 2.03
CA GLY A 156 -20.30 21.04 2.19
C GLY A 156 -19.97 20.31 3.48
N ILE A 157 -20.98 19.61 4.03
CA ILE A 157 -20.86 18.73 5.18
C ILE A 157 -21.39 17.35 4.79
N GLN A 158 -20.54 16.33 4.95
CA GLN A 158 -20.86 14.94 4.65
C GLN A 158 -20.65 14.08 5.90
N VAL A 159 -21.76 13.56 6.46
CA VAL A 159 -21.72 12.65 7.62
C VAL A 159 -21.25 11.27 7.16
N ILE A 160 -20.44 10.62 7.98
CA ILE A 160 -19.94 9.26 7.75
C ILE A 160 -20.83 8.28 8.52
N TYR A 161 -21.21 7.22 7.82
CA TYR A 161 -22.02 6.12 8.30
C TYR A 161 -21.20 4.82 8.25
N ASP A 162 -21.62 3.84 9.04
CA ASP A 162 -21.05 2.50 8.98
C ASP A 162 -21.65 1.74 7.79
N PHE A 163 -20.79 1.19 6.93
CA PHE A 163 -21.19 0.42 5.74
C PHE A 163 -20.47 -0.93 5.67
N ASN A 164 -19.87 -1.41 6.76
CA ASN A 164 -19.10 -2.65 6.76
C ASN A 164 -19.96 -3.86 6.37
N GLU A 165 -21.12 -4.02 6.99
CA GLU A 165 -22.10 -5.06 6.69
C GLU A 165 -22.64 -4.92 5.27
N LEU A 166 -22.94 -3.70 4.83
CA LEU A 166 -23.41 -3.42 3.47
C LEU A 166 -22.36 -3.81 2.41
N GLN A 167 -21.08 -3.54 2.67
CA GLN A 167 -19.97 -3.91 1.79
C GLN A 167 -19.80 -5.43 1.73
N ALA A 168 -19.96 -6.14 2.85
CA ALA A 168 -19.93 -7.60 2.89
C ALA A 168 -21.08 -8.21 2.07
N LEU A 169 -22.30 -7.65 2.19
CA LEU A 169 -23.46 -8.06 1.41
C LEU A 169 -23.29 -7.79 -0.09
N GLU A 170 -22.70 -6.65 -0.47
CA GLU A 170 -22.41 -6.35 -1.88
C GLU A 170 -21.39 -7.32 -2.47
N LEU A 171 -20.34 -7.67 -1.72
CA LEU A 171 -19.38 -8.68 -2.16
C LEU A 171 -20.06 -10.04 -2.36
N GLU A 172 -20.94 -10.43 -1.44
CA GLU A 172 -21.71 -11.67 -1.58
C GLU A 172 -22.65 -11.62 -2.79
N TYR A 173 -23.32 -10.49 -3.01
CA TYR A 173 -24.18 -10.26 -4.17
C TYR A 173 -23.41 -10.45 -5.48
N GLN A 174 -22.23 -9.85 -5.61
CA GLN A 174 -21.38 -10.02 -6.80
C GLN A 174 -20.97 -11.48 -6.99
N ASN A 175 -20.66 -12.20 -5.92
CA ASN A 175 -20.34 -13.63 -6.00
C ASN A 175 -21.55 -14.45 -6.49
N VAL A 176 -22.75 -14.16 -6.01
CA VAL A 176 -23.99 -14.83 -6.42
C VAL A 176 -24.35 -14.52 -7.87
N VAL A 177 -24.20 -13.26 -8.31
CA VAL A 177 -24.41 -12.86 -9.71
C VAL A 177 -23.44 -13.58 -10.64
N ASN A 178 -22.15 -13.62 -10.29
CA ASN A 178 -21.14 -14.33 -11.05
C ASN A 178 -21.41 -15.84 -11.10
N ALA A 179 -21.85 -16.43 -9.99
CA ALA A 179 -22.20 -17.85 -9.94
C ALA A 179 -23.44 -18.18 -10.76
N LYS A 180 -24.46 -17.30 -10.74
CA LYS A 180 -25.66 -17.40 -11.59
C LYS A 180 -25.30 -17.34 -13.08
N ASP A 181 -24.49 -16.36 -13.48
CA ASP A 181 -24.02 -16.21 -14.87
C ASP A 181 -23.21 -17.43 -15.31
N TYR A 182 -22.36 -17.97 -14.43
CA TYR A 182 -21.65 -19.22 -14.69
C TYR A 182 -22.61 -20.40 -14.93
N CYS A 183 -23.60 -20.59 -14.06
CA CYS A 183 -24.62 -21.64 -14.24
C CYS A 183 -25.40 -21.46 -15.55
N GLN A 184 -25.77 -20.23 -15.90
CA GLN A 184 -26.48 -19.92 -17.14
C GLN A 184 -25.65 -20.26 -18.39
N ARG A 185 -24.38 -19.84 -18.42
CA ARG A 185 -23.46 -20.17 -19.53
C ARG A 185 -23.22 -21.67 -19.67
N HIS A 186 -23.08 -22.37 -18.54
CA HIS A 186 -22.93 -23.83 -18.51
C HIS A 186 -24.18 -24.52 -19.04
N ASN A 187 -25.37 -24.15 -18.57
CA ASN A 187 -26.65 -24.72 -19.02
C ASN A 187 -26.91 -24.48 -20.52
N SER A 188 -26.39 -23.38 -21.08
CA SER A 188 -26.49 -23.08 -22.51
C SER A 188 -25.57 -23.93 -23.39
N SER A 189 -24.48 -24.47 -22.82
CA SER A 189 -23.43 -25.19 -23.56
C SER A 189 -23.41 -26.70 -23.30
N ALA A 190 -23.91 -27.14 -22.15
CA ALA A 190 -23.92 -28.53 -21.73
C ALA A 190 -25.30 -29.17 -21.90
N PRO A 191 -25.37 -30.49 -22.20
CA PRO A 191 -26.65 -31.20 -22.35
C PRO A 191 -27.42 -31.38 -21.04
N LYS A 192 -26.78 -31.11 -19.89
CA LYS A 192 -27.38 -31.26 -18.55
C LYS A 192 -27.18 -29.98 -17.74
N ASN A 193 -28.24 -29.56 -17.05
CA ASN A 193 -28.19 -28.43 -16.14
C ASN A 193 -27.16 -28.65 -15.03
N MET A 194 -26.48 -27.58 -14.65
CA MET A 194 -25.53 -27.56 -13.54
C MET A 194 -26.26 -27.72 -12.21
N THR A 195 -25.92 -28.78 -11.48
CA THR A 195 -26.44 -29.03 -10.13
C THR A 195 -25.38 -28.73 -9.08
N ILE A 196 -25.77 -28.10 -7.98
CA ILE A 196 -24.88 -27.75 -6.86
C ILE A 196 -25.32 -28.41 -5.55
N LYS A 197 -24.42 -28.45 -4.56
CA LYS A 197 -24.68 -28.90 -3.18
C LYS A 197 -24.45 -27.74 -2.21
N PRO A 198 -25.49 -26.96 -1.85
CA PRO A 198 -25.33 -25.68 -1.17
C PRO A 198 -24.82 -25.79 0.28
N TYR A 199 -25.13 -26.88 0.99
CA TYR A 199 -24.83 -27.04 2.42
C TYR A 199 -23.66 -27.98 2.72
N CYS A 200 -22.92 -28.41 1.70
CA CYS A 200 -21.83 -29.37 1.89
C CYS A 200 -20.49 -28.63 1.96
N MET A 201 -19.71 -28.88 3.02
CA MET A 201 -18.37 -28.32 3.29
C MET A 201 -17.50 -28.19 2.01
N GLY A 202 -17.58 -27.02 1.37
CA GLY A 202 -17.10 -26.80 0.00
C GLY A 202 -15.61 -26.49 -0.13
N GLN A 203 -14.82 -26.60 0.94
CA GLN A 203 -13.41 -26.20 0.91
C GLN A 203 -12.44 -27.21 1.58
N LEU A 204 -12.94 -28.16 2.36
CA LEU A 204 -12.16 -29.25 2.94
C LEU A 204 -12.79 -30.57 2.52
N GLY A 205 -12.12 -31.26 1.61
CA GLY A 205 -12.67 -32.42 0.90
C GLY A 205 -13.30 -33.49 1.80
N CYS A 206 -14.43 -34.00 1.31
CA CYS A 206 -14.96 -35.35 1.45
C CYS A 206 -14.89 -36.00 2.84
N CYS A 207 -15.98 -35.90 3.62
CA CYS A 207 -16.26 -36.93 4.62
C CYS A 207 -17.75 -37.31 4.80
N CYS A 208 -18.71 -36.73 4.05
CA CYS A 208 -20.11 -37.20 4.12
C CYS A 208 -20.98 -36.80 2.90
N CYS A 209 -20.54 -37.15 1.67
CA CYS A 209 -21.12 -36.61 0.43
C CYS A 209 -22.27 -37.42 -0.22
N CYS A 210 -22.76 -38.51 0.37
CA CYS A 210 -23.78 -39.38 -0.25
C CYS A 210 -25.23 -38.97 0.06
N CYS A 211 -25.48 -38.14 1.07
CA CYS A 211 -26.83 -37.80 1.55
C CYS A 211 -27.26 -36.35 1.29
N CYS A 212 -26.45 -35.54 0.61
CA CYS A 212 -26.77 -34.13 0.37
C CYS A 212 -27.65 -33.97 -0.86
N GLN A 213 -28.81 -33.32 -0.68
CA GLN A 213 -29.70 -32.95 -1.77
C GLN A 213 -28.95 -32.06 -2.76
N THR A 214 -28.94 -32.47 -4.02
CA THR A 214 -28.48 -31.65 -5.15
C THR A 214 -29.63 -30.81 -5.65
N VAL A 215 -29.39 -29.52 -5.86
CA VAL A 215 -30.38 -28.57 -6.38
C VAL A 215 -29.89 -27.97 -7.69
N ASP A 216 -30.81 -27.44 -8.49
CA ASP A 216 -30.45 -26.69 -9.70
C ASP A 216 -29.67 -25.43 -9.30
N GLY A 217 -28.48 -25.25 -9.88
CA GLY A 217 -27.61 -24.14 -9.52
C GLY A 217 -28.15 -22.78 -9.96
N TYR A 218 -28.82 -22.72 -11.11
CA TYR A 218 -29.38 -21.46 -11.61
C TYR A 218 -30.54 -21.01 -10.73
N GLU A 219 -31.46 -21.91 -10.38
CA GLU A 219 -32.59 -21.59 -9.51
C GLU A 219 -32.11 -21.14 -8.12
N TYR A 220 -31.18 -21.88 -7.52
CA TYR A 220 -30.62 -21.55 -6.21
C TYR A 220 -29.99 -20.15 -6.17
N TYR A 221 -29.12 -19.83 -7.15
CA TYR A 221 -28.49 -18.51 -7.19
C TYR A 221 -29.49 -17.40 -7.57
N SER A 222 -30.56 -17.71 -8.31
CA SER A 222 -31.62 -16.75 -8.58
C SER A 222 -32.40 -16.38 -7.31
N GLU A 223 -32.82 -17.37 -6.52
CA GLU A 223 -33.46 -17.12 -5.22
C GLU A 223 -32.52 -16.40 -4.25
N ARG A 224 -31.25 -16.84 -4.18
CA ARG A 224 -30.24 -16.21 -3.32
C ARG A 224 -29.99 -14.74 -3.69
N GLN A 225 -30.00 -14.42 -4.99
CA GLN A 225 -29.86 -13.05 -5.48
C GLN A 225 -30.98 -12.15 -4.96
N GLU A 226 -32.24 -12.62 -4.98
CA GLU A 226 -33.39 -11.86 -4.47
C GLU A 226 -33.31 -11.66 -2.95
N GLN A 227 -32.91 -12.70 -2.21
CA GLN A 227 -32.72 -12.63 -0.75
C GLN A 227 -31.67 -11.58 -0.37
N ILE A 228 -30.47 -11.66 -0.97
CA ILE A 228 -29.38 -10.71 -0.67
C ILE A 228 -29.78 -9.28 -1.06
N ASN A 229 -30.48 -9.10 -2.19
CA ASN A 229 -30.98 -7.77 -2.56
C ASN A 229 -31.99 -7.21 -1.54
N GLY A 230 -32.82 -8.08 -0.94
CA GLY A 230 -33.68 -7.71 0.18
C GLY A 230 -32.89 -7.29 1.42
N ASP A 231 -31.82 -8.02 1.74
CA ASP A 231 -30.98 -7.74 2.90
C ASP A 231 -30.13 -6.48 2.71
N ILE A 232 -29.61 -6.22 1.51
CA ILE A 232 -28.95 -4.95 1.14
C ILE A 232 -29.89 -3.76 1.38
N LYS A 233 -31.16 -3.85 0.95
CA LYS A 233 -32.14 -2.77 1.16
C LYS A 233 -32.42 -2.50 2.63
N LYS A 234 -32.53 -3.56 3.45
CA LYS A 234 -32.71 -3.43 4.90
C LYS A 234 -31.48 -2.80 5.54
N GLU A 235 -30.29 -3.28 5.18
CA GLU A 235 -29.05 -2.81 5.76
C GLU A 235 -28.75 -1.37 5.39
N LEU A 236 -29.08 -0.94 4.16
CA LEU A 236 -28.98 0.45 3.74
C LEU A 236 -29.76 1.39 4.67
N VAL A 237 -30.99 1.01 5.07
CA VAL A 237 -31.81 1.80 6.00
C VAL A 237 -31.19 1.82 7.39
N ASN A 238 -30.68 0.68 7.87
CA ASN A 238 -30.01 0.56 9.17
C ASN A 238 -28.73 1.41 9.24
N SER A 239 -27.91 1.37 8.19
CA SER A 239 -26.65 2.11 8.07
C SER A 239 -26.87 3.62 8.19
N PHE A 240 -27.95 4.16 7.59
CA PHE A 240 -28.29 5.59 7.73
C PHE A 240 -28.83 5.97 9.12
N ALA A 241 -29.38 5.01 9.87
CA ALA A 241 -29.87 5.25 11.22
C ALA A 241 -28.74 5.35 12.27
N SER A 242 -27.55 4.83 11.97
CA SER A 242 -26.43 4.67 12.92
C SER A 242 -25.17 5.45 12.49
N PRO A 243 -25.13 6.79 12.61
CA PRO A 243 -23.97 7.56 12.19
C PRO A 243 -22.76 7.32 13.10
N THR A 244 -21.56 7.18 12.52
CA THR A 244 -20.33 6.71 13.20
C THR A 244 -19.74 7.73 14.18
N GLY A 245 -20.20 9.00 14.15
CA GLY A 245 -19.61 10.09 14.92
C GLY A 245 -18.43 10.76 14.24
N SER A 246 -18.34 10.66 12.91
CA SER A 246 -17.33 11.33 12.09
C SER A 246 -17.98 12.07 10.92
N VAL A 247 -17.38 13.18 10.49
CA VAL A 247 -17.90 14.04 9.42
C VAL A 247 -16.76 14.62 8.59
N PHE A 248 -16.98 14.74 7.29
CA PHE A 248 -16.15 15.54 6.39
C PHE A 248 -16.76 16.94 6.23
N ILE A 249 -15.93 17.96 6.41
CA ILE A 249 -16.31 19.37 6.24
C ILE A 249 -15.42 19.97 5.18
N THR A 250 -16.03 20.54 4.16
CA THR A 250 -15.32 21.18 3.04
C THR A 250 -15.49 22.70 3.11
N PHE A 251 -14.37 23.43 3.14
CA PHE A 251 -14.32 24.89 3.21
C PHE A 251 -14.18 25.54 1.83
N GLN A 252 -14.55 26.81 1.74
CA GLN A 252 -14.45 27.56 0.49
C GLN A 252 -12.99 27.82 0.08
N THR A 253 -12.09 28.05 1.02
CA THR A 253 -10.67 28.25 0.73
C THR A 253 -9.81 27.35 1.60
N GLU A 254 -8.57 27.13 1.16
CA GLU A 254 -7.59 26.37 1.93
C GLU A 254 -7.15 27.10 3.19
N LYS A 255 -7.00 28.44 3.14
CA LYS A 255 -6.63 29.24 4.31
C LYS A 255 -7.62 29.05 5.45
N GLN A 256 -8.92 29.12 5.14
CA GLN A 256 -10.00 28.87 6.10
C GLN A 256 -10.05 27.43 6.66
N CYS A 257 -9.39 26.48 6.02
CA CYS A 257 -9.27 25.11 6.47
C CYS A 257 -8.07 24.90 7.40
N MET A 258 -7.04 25.75 7.28
CA MET A 258 -5.79 25.68 8.05
C MET A 258 -5.78 26.60 9.28
N GLU A 259 -6.60 27.66 9.27
CA GLU A 259 -6.83 28.58 10.40
C GLU A 259 -7.74 27.96 11.47
#